data_AF-A0A9D7TQS6-F1
#
_entry.id   AF-A0A9D7TQS6-F1
#
_cell.length_a   1.000
_cell.length_b   1.000
_cell.length_c   1.000
_cell.angle_alpha   90.00
_cell.angle_beta   90.00
_cell.angle_gamma   90.00
#
_symmetry.space_group_name_H-M   'P 1'
#
loop_
_entity.id
_entity.type
_entity.pdbx_description
1 polymer ?
#
loop_
_entity_poly.entity_id
_entity_poly.type
_entity_poly.pdbx_seq_one_letter_code
_entity_poly.pdbx_strand_id
1 'polypeptide(L)'
;MAVKIRLSRKGRKKAPFYHIVVADSRSPRDGKFIEKLGTYNPMTKPATIEIDRNAAFDWLVKGAQPTDTVKAILRFKGVFYKKHLMRGVTKGAMTIEQADAQWQKWIDDKENKVESRRQQSKSDLESFRIKVSGEAKVKVVIADEETKEAAHAFMVNDATDSVAKVHEEIVEQVADVADVKEEILETVTKAEEVADDVKEETVAEVEDVVVEAVKDAEEVKDDIVETTEEVIEDVVSDVSDNVEEKSTEE
;
A
#
# COMPACT_ATOMS: atom_id res chain seq x y z
N MET A 1 19.99 15.57 -24.73
CA MET A 1 19.55 14.28 -24.17
C MET A 1 18.12 14.48 -23.71
N ALA A 2 17.18 13.61 -24.10
CA ALA A 2 15.78 13.77 -23.74
C ALA A 2 15.25 12.48 -23.11
N VAL A 3 14.70 12.60 -21.90
CA VAL A 3 14.02 11.51 -21.21
C VAL A 3 12.65 11.32 -21.86
N LYS A 4 12.32 10.07 -22.20
CA LYS A 4 11.06 9.69 -22.84
C LYS A 4 10.30 8.69 -22.00
N ILE A 5 8.97 8.85 -21.96
CA ILE A 5 8.06 7.83 -21.44
C ILE A 5 7.64 6.95 -22.61
N ARG A 6 8.04 5.68 -22.57
CA ARG A 6 7.92 4.75 -23.70
C ARG A 6 7.45 3.37 -23.24
N LEU A 7 6.96 2.59 -24.20
CA LEU A 7 6.61 1.19 -23.97
C LEU A 7 7.85 0.31 -24.21
N SER A 8 8.26 -0.45 -23.21
CA SER A 8 9.15 -1.60 -23.40
C SER A 8 8.31 -2.84 -23.66
N ARG A 9 8.68 -3.63 -24.66
CA ARG A 9 7.98 -4.87 -25.01
C ARG A 9 8.52 -6.01 -24.17
N LYS A 10 7.61 -6.64 -23.44
CA LYS A 10 7.79 -7.92 -22.78
C LYS A 10 6.75 -8.91 -23.34
N GLY A 11 6.78 -10.13 -22.82
CA GLY A 11 5.89 -11.20 -23.27
C GLY A 11 6.43 -12.03 -24.43
N ARG A 12 5.57 -12.90 -24.96
CA ARG A 12 5.94 -13.95 -25.92
C ARG A 12 5.54 -13.56 -27.35
N LYS A 13 5.96 -14.36 -28.33
CA LYS A 13 5.46 -14.24 -29.71
C LYS A 13 3.92 -14.36 -29.70
N LYS A 14 3.21 -13.47 -30.40
CA LYS A 14 1.73 -13.37 -30.43
C LYS A 14 1.04 -13.03 -29.09
N ALA A 15 1.78 -12.78 -28.01
CA ALA A 15 1.24 -12.33 -26.73
C ALA A 15 2.07 -11.15 -26.21
N PRO A 16 1.90 -9.95 -26.78
CA PRO A 16 2.63 -8.77 -26.36
C PRO A 16 2.14 -8.26 -25.00
N PHE A 17 3.08 -7.94 -24.12
CA PHE A 17 2.83 -7.26 -22.85
C PHE A 17 3.78 -6.08 -22.75
N TYR A 18 3.32 -4.91 -22.31
CA TYR A 18 4.16 -3.72 -22.30
C TYR A 18 4.36 -3.20 -20.88
N HIS A 19 5.57 -2.77 -20.58
CA HIS A 19 5.85 -1.93 -19.42
C HIS A 19 5.91 -0.48 -19.85
N ILE A 20 5.25 0.39 -19.11
CA ILE A 20 5.35 1.85 -19.27
C ILE A 20 6.57 2.28 -18.46
N VAL A 21 7.63 2.67 -19.14
CA VAL A 21 8.93 2.98 -18.52
C VAL A 21 9.41 4.37 -18.91
N VAL A 22 10.11 5.01 -17.98
CA VAL A 22 10.86 6.24 -18.20
C VAL A 22 12.29 5.85 -18.52
N ALA A 23 12.80 6.28 -19.67
CA ALA A 23 14.18 5.99 -20.08
C ALA A 23 14.74 7.11 -20.94
N ASP A 24 16.07 7.17 -21.07
CA ASP A 24 16.70 8.02 -22.08
C ASP A 24 16.26 7.57 -23.48
N SER A 25 15.97 8.53 -24.35
CA SER A 25 15.80 8.38 -25.79
C SER A 25 16.83 7.47 -26.48
N ARG A 26 18.09 7.46 -26.04
CA ARG A 26 19.19 6.71 -26.65
C ARG A 26 19.24 5.24 -26.22
N SER A 27 18.66 4.91 -25.07
CA SER A 27 18.66 3.55 -24.56
C SER A 27 17.89 2.61 -25.52
N PRO A 28 18.30 1.35 -25.69
CA PRO A 28 17.55 0.40 -26.51
C PRO A 28 16.16 0.15 -25.92
N ARG A 29 15.18 -0.27 -26.75
CA ARG A 29 13.75 -0.39 -26.37
C ARG A 29 13.54 -1.16 -25.07
N ASP A 30 14.22 -2.29 -24.93
CA ASP A 30 14.03 -3.25 -23.83
C ASP A 30 15.23 -3.31 -22.86
N GLY A 31 16.11 -2.31 -22.90
CA GLY A 31 17.29 -2.23 -22.02
C GLY A 31 17.07 -1.38 -20.77
N LYS A 32 18.15 -0.72 -20.31
CA LYS A 32 18.16 0.07 -19.07
C LYS A 32 17.13 1.20 -19.10
N PHE A 33 16.31 1.26 -18.06
CA PHE A 33 15.35 2.32 -17.79
C PHE A 33 15.66 2.97 -16.43
N ILE A 34 15.07 4.13 -16.18
CA ILE A 34 15.22 4.89 -14.94
C ILE A 34 14.17 4.40 -13.93
N GLU A 35 12.89 4.42 -14.34
CA GLU A 35 11.76 4.06 -13.49
C GLU A 35 10.66 3.36 -14.30
N LYS A 36 9.94 2.44 -13.65
CA LYS A 36 8.76 1.77 -14.23
C LYS A 36 7.50 2.40 -13.64
N LEU A 37 6.71 3.06 -14.49
CA LEU A 37 5.46 3.73 -14.09
C LEU A 37 4.26 2.79 -14.05
N GLY A 38 4.31 1.67 -14.79
CA GLY A 38 3.17 0.78 -14.87
C GLY A 38 3.25 -0.28 -15.96
N THR A 39 2.09 -0.85 -16.28
CA THR A 39 1.92 -1.92 -17.26
C THR A 39 0.75 -1.64 -18.22
N TYR A 40 0.86 -2.22 -19.41
CA TYR A 40 -0.16 -2.13 -20.44
C TYR A 40 -0.33 -3.49 -21.14
N ASN A 41 -1.54 -4.03 -21.10
CA ASN A 41 -1.92 -5.25 -21.78
C ASN A 41 -3.00 -4.96 -22.84
N PRO A 42 -2.66 -4.99 -24.14
CA PRO A 42 -3.63 -4.78 -25.21
C PRO A 42 -4.48 -6.03 -25.54
N MET A 43 -4.17 -7.20 -24.99
CA MET A 43 -4.87 -8.45 -25.31
C MET A 43 -6.20 -8.59 -24.59
N THR A 44 -6.37 -7.89 -23.47
CA THR A 44 -7.62 -7.89 -22.69
C THR A 44 -8.65 -6.94 -23.32
N LYS A 45 -9.93 -7.26 -23.14
CA LYS A 45 -11.05 -6.45 -23.62
C LYS A 45 -11.93 -6.08 -22.43
N PRO A 46 -12.01 -4.79 -22.05
CA PRO A 46 -11.17 -3.67 -22.47
C PRO A 46 -9.69 -3.84 -22.07
N ALA A 47 -8.78 -3.11 -22.72
CA ALA A 47 -7.35 -3.22 -22.46
C ALA A 47 -6.99 -2.85 -21.01
N THR A 48 -6.17 -3.68 -20.36
CA THR A 48 -5.78 -3.46 -18.95
C THR A 48 -4.61 -2.49 -18.90
N ILE A 49 -4.80 -1.40 -18.16
CA ILE A 49 -3.80 -0.36 -17.94
C ILE A 49 -3.69 -0.13 -16.44
N GLU A 50 -2.50 -0.40 -15.91
CA GLU A 50 -2.12 -0.11 -14.53
C GLU A 50 -1.00 0.92 -14.58
N ILE A 51 -1.20 2.06 -13.94
CA ILE A 51 -0.21 3.13 -13.93
C ILE A 51 -0.27 3.89 -12.62
N ASP A 52 0.90 4.19 -12.06
CA ASP A 52 1.01 5.20 -11.01
C ASP A 52 0.83 6.60 -11.63
N ARG A 53 -0.29 7.23 -11.28
CA ARG A 53 -0.70 8.52 -11.81
C ARG A 53 0.17 9.67 -11.27
N ASN A 54 0.64 9.55 -10.03
CA ASN A 54 1.43 10.59 -9.37
C ASN A 54 2.86 10.59 -9.91
N ALA A 55 3.52 9.43 -9.92
CA ALA A 55 4.85 9.30 -10.51
C ALA A 55 4.87 9.72 -12.00
N ALA A 56 3.84 9.33 -12.77
CA ALA A 56 3.71 9.74 -14.16
C ALA A 56 3.54 11.26 -14.32
N PHE A 57 2.80 11.92 -13.42
CA PHE A 57 2.64 13.37 -13.40
C PHE A 57 3.97 14.07 -13.12
N ASP A 58 4.72 13.62 -12.13
CA ASP A 58 6.01 14.21 -11.75
C ASP A 58 7.02 14.17 -12.90
N TRP A 59 7.09 13.05 -13.62
CA TRP A 59 7.93 12.94 -14.80
C TRP A 59 7.50 13.87 -15.94
N LEU A 60 6.19 14.09 -16.12
CA LEU A 60 5.68 15.06 -17.10
C LEU A 60 5.95 16.51 -16.70
N VAL A 61 6.07 16.82 -15.41
CA VAL A 61 6.47 18.14 -14.90
C VAL A 61 7.98 18.34 -15.09
N LYS A 62 8.79 17.32 -14.81
CA LYS A 62 10.24 17.27 -15.08
C LYS A 62 10.60 17.36 -16.57
N GLY A 63 9.61 17.31 -17.47
CA GLY A 63 9.79 17.52 -18.91
C GLY A 63 9.96 16.24 -19.73
N ALA A 64 9.70 15.06 -19.16
CA ALA A 64 9.74 13.81 -19.90
C ALA A 64 8.72 13.82 -21.05
N GLN A 65 9.17 13.41 -22.24
CA GLN A 65 8.35 13.43 -23.45
C GLN A 65 7.69 12.05 -23.68
N PRO A 66 6.35 11.93 -23.61
CA PRO A 66 5.69 10.66 -23.88
C PRO A 66 5.63 10.35 -25.38
N THR A 67 5.79 9.08 -25.72
CA THR A 67 5.50 8.54 -27.06
C THR A 67 4.00 8.57 -27.36
N ASP A 68 3.58 8.47 -28.62
CA ASP A 68 2.18 8.70 -29.03
C ASP A 68 1.17 7.76 -28.33
N THR A 69 1.44 6.46 -28.31
CA THR A 69 0.58 5.48 -27.61
C THR A 69 0.56 5.73 -26.10
N VAL A 70 1.71 6.05 -25.51
CA VAL A 70 1.79 6.38 -24.08
C VAL A 70 1.02 7.66 -23.77
N LYS A 71 1.07 8.65 -24.65
CA LYS A 71 0.29 9.89 -24.54
C LYS A 71 -1.21 9.58 -24.53
N ALA A 72 -1.67 8.68 -25.40
CA ALA A 72 -3.07 8.22 -25.38
C ALA A 72 -3.43 7.54 -24.05
N ILE A 73 -2.57 6.67 -23.53
CA ILE A 73 -2.76 5.99 -22.23
C ILE A 73 -2.84 7.02 -21.08
N LEU A 74 -1.90 7.98 -21.03
CA LEU A 74 -1.86 9.02 -20.00
C LEU A 74 -3.08 9.96 -20.06
N ARG A 75 -3.59 10.24 -21.26
CA ARG A 75 -4.85 10.98 -21.43
C ARG A 75 -6.03 10.16 -20.94
N PHE A 76 -6.06 8.86 -21.23
CA PHE A 76 -7.13 7.96 -20.81
C PHE A 76 -7.19 7.73 -19.29
N LYS A 77 -6.03 7.73 -18.62
CA LYS A 77 -5.94 7.60 -17.15
C LYS A 77 -5.96 8.93 -16.37
N GLY A 78 -6.02 10.06 -17.06
CA GLY A 78 -6.26 11.38 -16.43
C GLY A 78 -5.02 12.13 -15.97
N VAL A 79 -3.82 11.65 -16.27
CA VAL A 79 -2.56 12.32 -15.88
C VAL A 79 -2.41 13.67 -16.59
N PHE A 80 -2.77 13.72 -17.88
CA PHE A 80 -2.80 15.00 -18.61
C PHE A 80 -3.87 15.96 -18.10
N TYR A 81 -4.98 15.43 -17.58
CA TYR A 81 -6.03 16.26 -16.99
C TYR A 81 -5.55 16.89 -15.68
N LYS A 82 -4.91 16.10 -14.80
CA LYS A 82 -4.21 16.62 -13.61
C LYS A 82 -3.22 17.73 -13.97
N LYS A 83 -2.38 17.53 -15.00
CA LYS A 83 -1.44 18.58 -15.48
C LYS A 83 -2.13 19.86 -15.96
N HIS A 84 -3.29 19.75 -16.59
CA HIS A 84 -4.06 20.92 -16.98
C HIS A 84 -4.63 21.67 -15.77
N LEU A 85 -5.19 20.94 -14.80
CA LEU A 85 -5.75 21.53 -13.58
C LEU A 85 -4.66 22.21 -12.75
N MET A 86 -3.52 21.55 -12.53
CA MET A 86 -2.39 22.14 -11.80
C MET A 86 -1.87 23.42 -12.47
N ARG A 87 -1.91 23.50 -13.82
CA ARG A 87 -1.59 24.75 -14.53
C ARG A 87 -2.55 25.90 -14.20
N GLY A 88 -3.83 25.60 -13.95
CA GLY A 88 -4.82 26.59 -13.49
C GLY A 88 -4.57 27.03 -12.05
N VAL A 89 -4.21 26.09 -11.17
CA VAL A 89 -3.81 26.37 -9.78
C VAL A 89 -2.58 27.27 -9.74
N THR A 90 -1.53 26.98 -10.52
CA THR A 90 -0.33 27.85 -10.60
C THR A 90 -0.64 29.28 -11.07
N LYS A 91 -1.73 29.45 -11.82
CA LYS A 91 -2.21 30.77 -12.27
C LYS A 91 -3.15 31.44 -11.27
N GLY A 92 -3.49 30.79 -10.15
CA GLY A 92 -4.40 31.30 -9.13
C GLY A 92 -5.89 31.18 -9.46
N ALA A 93 -6.28 30.36 -10.45
CA ALA A 93 -7.68 30.25 -10.88
C ALA A 93 -8.55 29.34 -9.99
N MET A 94 -7.94 28.48 -9.17
CA MET A 94 -8.62 27.50 -8.31
C MET A 94 -7.65 27.01 -7.21
N THR A 95 -8.21 26.48 -6.12
CA THR A 95 -7.41 25.85 -5.04
C THR A 95 -6.94 24.45 -5.46
N ILE A 96 -5.92 23.93 -4.77
CA ILE A 96 -5.38 22.58 -5.02
C ILE A 96 -6.48 21.51 -4.78
N GLU A 97 -7.23 21.65 -3.69
CA GLU A 97 -8.30 20.72 -3.32
C GLU A 97 -9.43 20.67 -4.35
N GLN A 98 -9.82 21.83 -4.89
CA GLN A 98 -10.83 21.89 -5.96
C GLN A 98 -10.35 21.18 -7.23
N ALA A 99 -9.06 21.32 -7.56
CA ALA A 99 -8.47 20.62 -8.69
C ALA A 99 -8.44 19.10 -8.46
N ASP A 100 -8.07 18.64 -7.27
CA ASP A 100 -8.05 17.22 -6.95
C ASP A 100 -9.46 16.61 -6.92
N ALA A 101 -10.46 17.32 -6.40
CA ALA A 101 -11.85 16.88 -6.44
C ALA A 101 -12.37 16.71 -7.88
N GLN A 102 -12.07 17.66 -8.78
CA GLN A 102 -12.41 17.53 -10.20
C GLN A 102 -11.67 16.37 -10.87
N TRP A 103 -10.40 16.17 -10.51
CA TRP A 103 -9.60 15.08 -11.03
C TRP A 103 -10.13 13.71 -10.61
N GLN A 104 -10.51 13.53 -9.35
CA GLN A 104 -11.10 12.30 -8.84
C GLN A 104 -12.45 12.02 -9.49
N LYS A 105 -13.35 13.01 -9.55
CA LYS A 105 -14.62 12.86 -10.25
C LYS A 105 -14.45 12.36 -11.68
N TRP A 106 -13.48 12.91 -12.40
CA TRP A 106 -13.18 12.47 -13.76
C TRP A 106 -12.66 11.02 -13.81
N ILE A 107 -11.85 10.62 -12.83
CA ILE A 107 -11.36 9.24 -12.70
C ILE A 107 -12.54 8.30 -12.50
N ASP A 108 -13.42 8.61 -11.56
CA ASP A 108 -14.57 7.77 -11.22
C ASP A 108 -15.50 7.60 -12.42
N ASP A 109 -15.80 8.69 -13.14
CA ASP A 109 -16.58 8.66 -14.38
C ASP A 109 -15.95 7.74 -15.44
N LYS A 110 -14.62 7.74 -15.55
CA LYS A 110 -13.90 6.85 -16.47
C LYS A 110 -13.90 5.41 -16.01
N GLU A 111 -13.72 5.16 -14.72
CA GLU A 111 -13.70 3.82 -14.16
C GLU A 111 -15.08 3.16 -14.26
N ASN A 112 -16.16 3.89 -13.94
CA ASN A 112 -17.54 3.46 -14.16
C ASN A 112 -17.81 3.08 -15.63
N LYS A 113 -17.30 3.87 -16.57
CA LYS A 113 -17.41 3.58 -18.02
C LYS A 113 -16.57 2.36 -18.45
N VAL A 114 -15.44 2.12 -17.80
CA VAL A 114 -14.62 0.92 -18.05
C VAL A 114 -15.30 -0.30 -17.47
N GLU A 115 -15.90 -0.19 -16.29
CA GLU A 115 -16.52 -1.30 -15.58
C GLU A 115 -17.77 -1.80 -16.32
N SER A 116 -18.64 -0.90 -16.78
CA SER A 116 -19.76 -1.26 -17.67
C SER A 116 -19.31 -1.99 -18.93
N ARG A 117 -18.18 -1.59 -19.55
CA ARG A 117 -17.62 -2.30 -20.72
C ARG A 117 -17.02 -3.66 -20.36
N ARG A 118 -16.42 -3.81 -19.17
CA ARG A 118 -15.92 -5.10 -18.66
C ARG A 118 -17.08 -6.06 -18.43
N GLN A 119 -18.15 -5.60 -17.80
CA GLN A 119 -19.35 -6.39 -17.56
C GLN A 119 -19.99 -6.86 -18.89
N GLN A 120 -20.14 -5.96 -19.86
CA GLN A 120 -20.61 -6.31 -21.21
C GLN A 120 -19.69 -7.34 -21.89
N SER A 121 -18.36 -7.12 -21.83
CA SER A 121 -17.40 -8.07 -22.41
C SER A 121 -17.49 -9.44 -21.74
N LYS A 122 -17.75 -9.49 -20.43
CA LYS A 122 -17.92 -10.74 -19.67
C LYS A 122 -19.19 -11.47 -20.09
N SER A 123 -20.34 -10.78 -20.18
CA SER A 123 -21.60 -11.38 -20.65
C SER A 123 -21.53 -11.84 -22.11
N ASP A 124 -20.83 -11.10 -22.96
CA ASP A 124 -20.62 -11.49 -24.36
C ASP A 124 -19.78 -12.77 -24.47
N LEU A 125 -18.73 -12.88 -23.65
CA LEU A 125 -17.91 -14.08 -23.57
C LEU A 125 -18.72 -15.28 -23.03
N GLU A 126 -19.57 -15.07 -22.03
CA GLU A 126 -20.46 -16.11 -21.48
C GLU A 126 -21.47 -16.58 -22.52
N SER A 127 -22.17 -15.66 -23.20
CA SER A 127 -23.12 -16.01 -24.25
C SER A 127 -22.46 -16.67 -25.46
N PHE A 128 -21.25 -16.24 -25.84
CA PHE A 128 -20.46 -16.89 -26.88
C PHE A 128 -20.08 -18.31 -26.49
N ARG A 129 -19.65 -18.53 -25.23
CA ARG A 129 -19.35 -19.87 -24.73
C ARG A 129 -20.57 -20.78 -24.79
N ILE A 130 -21.74 -20.32 -24.32
CA ILE A 130 -22.99 -21.10 -24.35
C ILE A 130 -23.33 -21.51 -25.81
N LYS A 131 -23.22 -20.59 -26.77
CA LYS A 131 -23.47 -20.87 -28.20
C LYS A 131 -22.50 -21.88 -28.80
N VAL A 132 -21.23 -21.86 -28.37
CA VAL A 132 -20.18 -22.75 -28.90
C VAL A 132 -20.23 -24.14 -28.25
N SER A 133 -20.52 -24.23 -26.94
CA SER A 133 -20.49 -25.51 -26.22
C SER A 133 -21.85 -26.21 -26.08
N GLY A 134 -22.96 -25.59 -26.48
CA GLY A 134 -24.31 -26.19 -26.48
C GLY A 134 -24.94 -26.32 -25.08
N GLU A 135 -24.13 -26.52 -24.05
CA GLU A 135 -24.50 -26.51 -22.65
C GLU A 135 -23.49 -25.66 -21.87
N ALA A 136 -23.99 -24.90 -20.88
CA ALA A 136 -23.13 -24.19 -19.95
C ALA A 136 -22.36 -25.24 -19.15
N LYS A 137 -21.03 -25.31 -19.33
CA LYS A 137 -20.19 -26.03 -18.37
C LYS A 137 -20.42 -25.39 -17.01
N VAL A 138 -21.25 -26.02 -16.18
CA VAL A 138 -21.44 -25.65 -14.78
C VAL A 138 -20.05 -25.65 -14.18
N LYS A 139 -19.63 -24.52 -13.63
CA LYS A 139 -18.44 -24.47 -12.79
C LYS A 139 -18.75 -25.44 -11.65
N VAL A 140 -18.15 -26.62 -11.65
CA VAL A 140 -18.11 -27.47 -10.46
C VAL A 140 -17.29 -26.66 -9.46
N VAL A 141 -18.01 -25.96 -8.56
CA VAL A 141 -17.45 -25.50 -7.31
C VAL A 141 -17.23 -26.78 -6.53
N ILE A 142 -16.05 -27.37 -6.67
CA ILE A 142 -15.55 -28.27 -5.63
C ILE A 142 -15.48 -27.35 -4.42
N ALA A 143 -16.29 -27.65 -3.41
CA ALA A 143 -16.30 -26.93 -2.15
C ALA A 143 -14.95 -27.13 -1.47
N ASP A 144 -13.99 -26.26 -1.78
CA ASP A 144 -12.75 -26.06 -1.03
C ASP A 144 -13.07 -25.29 0.28
N GLU A 145 -14.06 -25.77 1.03
CA GLU A 145 -14.31 -25.40 2.43
C GLU A 145 -13.58 -26.40 3.35
N GLU A 146 -13.52 -27.69 2.98
CA GLU A 146 -12.84 -28.72 3.79
C GLU A 146 -11.30 -28.66 3.74
N THR A 147 -10.70 -28.04 2.72
CA THR A 147 -9.23 -27.88 2.65
C THR A 147 -8.72 -26.63 3.36
N LYS A 148 -9.60 -25.69 3.72
CA LYS A 148 -9.25 -24.53 4.54
C LYS A 148 -9.33 -24.85 6.03
N GLU A 149 -10.30 -25.65 6.45
CA GLU A 149 -10.37 -26.13 7.85
C GLU A 149 -9.26 -27.14 8.16
N ALA A 150 -8.93 -28.05 7.23
CA ALA A 150 -7.80 -28.98 7.41
C ALA A 150 -6.41 -28.29 7.35
N ALA A 151 -6.28 -27.15 6.65
CA ALA A 151 -5.06 -26.34 6.67
C ALA A 151 -4.97 -25.46 7.93
N HIS A 152 -6.11 -24.96 8.44
CA HIS A 152 -6.16 -24.22 9.70
C HIS A 152 -5.93 -25.12 10.92
N ALA A 153 -6.30 -26.40 10.85
CA ALA A 153 -6.00 -27.40 11.88
C ALA A 153 -4.53 -27.88 11.86
N PHE A 154 -3.86 -27.86 10.71
CA PHE A 154 -2.44 -28.25 10.61
C PHE A 154 -1.50 -27.14 11.12
N MET A 155 -1.86 -25.86 10.98
CA MET A 155 -1.02 -24.74 11.44
C MET A 155 -1.14 -24.44 12.94
N VAL A 156 -2.18 -24.91 13.63
CA VAL A 156 -2.39 -24.65 15.07
C VAL A 156 -1.72 -25.70 15.97
N ASN A 157 -1.45 -26.92 15.48
CA ASN A 157 -0.78 -27.95 16.29
C ASN A 157 0.76 -27.94 16.20
N ASP A 158 1.35 -27.27 15.20
CA ASP A 158 2.82 -27.14 15.09
C ASP A 158 3.36 -25.90 15.84
N ALA A 159 2.48 -24.96 16.20
CA ALA A 159 2.85 -23.72 16.91
C ALA A 159 2.71 -23.82 18.45
N THR A 160 1.97 -24.79 18.98
CA THR A 160 1.76 -24.93 20.44
C THR A 160 2.83 -25.78 21.12
N ASP A 161 3.54 -26.64 20.40
CA ASP A 161 4.65 -27.44 20.93
C ASP A 161 6.00 -26.68 20.93
N SER A 162 6.12 -25.62 20.10
CA SER A 162 7.31 -24.75 20.06
C SER A 162 7.25 -23.57 21.02
N VAL A 163 6.06 -23.14 21.46
CA VAL A 163 5.91 -22.01 22.41
C VAL A 163 5.95 -22.50 23.86
N ALA A 164 5.42 -23.69 24.17
CA ALA A 164 5.51 -24.27 25.51
C ALA A 164 6.96 -24.59 25.91
N LYS A 165 7.80 -25.01 24.94
CA LYS A 165 9.21 -25.34 25.20
C LYS A 165 10.12 -24.12 25.32
N VAL A 166 9.77 -23.01 24.67
CA VAL A 166 10.50 -21.73 24.76
C VAL A 166 10.09 -20.95 26.01
N HIS A 167 8.86 -21.10 26.51
CA HIS A 167 8.44 -20.43 27.75
C HIS A 167 9.05 -21.07 28.99
N GLU A 168 9.22 -22.40 29.02
CA GLU A 168 9.88 -23.11 30.12
C GLU A 168 11.40 -22.83 30.16
N GLU A 169 12.04 -22.61 28.99
CA GLU A 169 13.46 -22.25 28.89
C GLU A 169 13.74 -20.75 29.20
N ILE A 170 12.77 -19.85 28.96
CA ILE A 170 12.87 -18.43 29.35
C ILE A 170 12.62 -18.23 30.85
N VAL A 171 11.75 -19.03 31.49
CA VAL A 171 11.48 -18.93 32.93
C VAL A 171 12.67 -19.40 33.79
N GLU A 172 13.49 -20.33 33.28
CA GLU A 172 14.70 -20.78 33.99
C GLU A 172 15.91 -19.85 33.77
N GLN A 173 15.90 -18.98 32.74
CA GLN A 173 16.97 -18.00 32.47
C GLN A 173 16.68 -16.56 32.93
N VAL A 174 15.48 -16.27 33.45
CA VAL A 174 15.12 -14.94 34.01
C VAL A 174 15.24 -14.91 35.55
N ALA A 175 15.76 -15.98 36.17
CA ALA A 175 16.08 -16.00 37.61
C ALA A 175 17.44 -15.35 37.96
N ASP A 176 18.27 -14.96 36.97
CA ASP A 176 19.63 -14.43 37.19
C ASP A 176 19.88 -13.01 36.61
N VAL A 177 18.83 -12.21 36.36
CA VAL A 177 19.00 -10.80 35.91
C VAL A 177 18.23 -9.85 36.84
N ALA A 178 18.54 -9.94 38.14
CA ALA A 178 18.27 -8.87 39.11
C ALA A 178 19.49 -7.94 39.29
N ASP A 179 20.65 -8.26 38.71
CA ASP A 179 21.92 -7.53 38.96
C ASP A 179 22.33 -6.52 37.87
N VAL A 180 21.64 -6.41 36.72
CA VAL A 180 22.11 -5.53 35.62
C VAL A 180 21.50 -4.12 35.65
N LYS A 181 20.51 -3.87 36.52
CA LYS A 181 19.94 -2.51 36.67
C LYS A 181 20.83 -1.59 37.52
N GLU A 182 21.69 -2.15 38.38
CA GLU A 182 22.67 -1.37 39.15
C GLU A 182 23.97 -1.11 38.36
N GLU A 183 24.33 -1.95 37.40
CA GLU A 183 25.57 -1.80 36.61
C GLU A 183 25.50 -0.71 35.52
N ILE A 184 24.30 -0.34 35.06
CA ILE A 184 24.10 0.77 34.11
C ILE A 184 24.06 2.13 34.84
N LEU A 185 23.68 2.16 36.12
CA LEU A 185 23.67 3.38 36.94
C LEU A 185 25.07 3.75 37.49
N GLU A 186 25.95 2.76 37.71
CA GLU A 186 27.35 3.02 38.11
C GLU A 186 28.27 3.36 36.94
N THR A 187 27.93 2.97 35.70
CA THR A 187 28.72 3.34 34.51
C THR A 187 28.42 4.74 33.99
N VAL A 188 27.23 5.29 34.29
CA VAL A 188 26.88 6.68 33.97
C VAL A 188 27.46 7.65 34.99
N THR A 189 27.50 7.30 36.28
CA THR A 189 28.05 8.17 37.35
C THR A 189 29.58 8.22 37.40
N LYS A 190 30.29 7.29 36.74
CA LYS A 190 31.76 7.33 36.57
C LYS A 190 32.22 8.12 35.34
N ALA A 191 31.33 8.43 34.41
CA ALA A 191 31.62 9.24 33.22
C ALA A 191 31.43 10.75 33.46
N GLU A 192 30.78 11.14 34.57
CA GLU A 192 30.41 12.54 34.87
C GLU A 192 31.46 13.30 35.72
N GLU A 193 32.51 12.64 36.22
CA GLU A 193 33.54 13.30 37.06
C GLU A 193 34.82 13.75 36.29
N VAL A 194 34.87 13.61 34.95
CA VAL A 194 36.03 14.06 34.15
C VAL A 194 35.59 14.73 32.86
N ALA A 195 35.03 15.94 32.96
CA ALA A 195 35.07 16.96 31.89
C ALA A 195 34.62 18.33 32.42
N ASP A 196 35.26 18.78 33.50
CA ASP A 196 35.26 20.19 33.88
C ASP A 196 36.31 20.90 32.99
N ASP A 197 35.92 21.39 31.80
CA ASP A 197 36.42 22.63 31.21
C ASP A 197 35.77 22.97 29.83
N VAL A 198 35.30 24.22 29.72
CA VAL A 198 34.97 25.01 28.51
C VAL A 198 33.51 25.05 27.97
N LYS A 199 32.84 26.15 28.39
CA LYS A 199 31.81 27.00 27.72
C LYS A 199 30.34 26.57 27.70
N GLU A 200 29.62 27.12 28.68
CA GLU A 200 28.17 27.36 28.78
C GLU A 200 27.64 28.20 27.60
N GLU A 201 26.84 27.59 26.72
CA GLU A 201 25.68 28.24 26.05
C GLU A 201 24.84 27.25 25.22
N THR A 202 25.20 25.95 25.13
CA THR A 202 24.50 24.97 24.28
C THR A 202 23.87 23.79 25.04
N VAL A 203 23.91 23.77 26.38
CA VAL A 203 23.42 22.64 27.19
C VAL A 203 21.95 22.80 27.59
N ALA A 204 21.48 24.03 27.86
CA ALA A 204 20.09 24.28 28.26
C ALA A 204 19.07 24.02 27.14
N GLU A 205 19.44 24.22 25.87
CA GLU A 205 18.55 24.00 24.72
C GLU A 205 18.43 22.51 24.33
N VAL A 206 19.35 21.66 24.78
CA VAL A 206 19.34 20.21 24.47
C VAL A 206 18.62 19.41 25.56
N GLU A 207 18.63 19.87 26.82
CA GLU A 207 17.86 19.23 27.90
C GLU A 207 16.35 19.43 27.74
N ASP A 208 15.88 20.62 27.37
CA ASP A 208 14.45 20.87 27.15
C ASP A 208 13.89 20.02 25.98
N VAL A 209 14.66 19.84 24.91
CA VAL A 209 14.24 19.04 23.74
C VAL A 209 14.15 17.54 24.06
N VAL A 210 14.99 17.03 24.96
CA VAL A 210 14.96 15.61 25.35
C VAL A 210 13.83 15.34 26.35
N VAL A 211 13.51 16.30 27.23
CA VAL A 211 12.37 16.18 28.16
C VAL A 211 11.02 16.31 27.44
N GLU A 212 10.93 17.16 26.42
CA GLU A 212 9.74 17.29 25.56
C GLU A 212 9.52 16.01 24.73
N ALA A 213 10.58 15.46 24.13
CA ALA A 213 10.51 14.22 23.34
C ALA A 213 10.13 12.97 24.15
N VAL A 214 10.45 12.93 25.45
CA VAL A 214 10.04 11.82 26.33
C VAL A 214 8.59 11.95 26.77
N LYS A 215 8.07 13.18 26.95
CA LYS A 215 6.65 13.42 27.25
C LYS A 215 5.77 13.14 26.03
N ASP A 216 6.18 13.59 24.85
CA ASP A 216 5.48 13.29 23.59
C ASP A 216 5.39 11.77 23.33
N ALA A 217 6.41 11.01 23.75
CA ALA A 217 6.44 9.55 23.61
C ALA A 217 5.59 8.80 24.67
N GLU A 218 5.22 9.45 25.76
CA GLU A 218 4.34 8.90 26.80
C GLU A 218 2.87 9.21 26.46
N GLU A 219 2.56 10.42 26.00
CA GLU A 219 1.23 10.83 25.53
C GLU A 219 0.77 10.02 24.31
N VAL A 220 1.68 9.73 23.37
CA VAL A 220 1.39 8.86 22.21
C VAL A 220 1.12 7.41 22.62
N LYS A 221 1.63 6.94 23.77
CA LYS A 221 1.30 5.60 24.26
C LYS A 221 -0.08 5.58 24.90
N ASP A 222 -0.44 6.62 25.64
CA ASP A 222 -1.74 6.72 26.31
C ASP A 222 -2.88 6.86 25.28
N ASP A 223 -2.70 7.66 24.22
CA ASP A 223 -3.66 7.78 23.10
C ASP A 223 -3.86 6.45 22.35
N ILE A 224 -2.79 5.65 22.18
CA ILE A 224 -2.88 4.34 21.53
C ILE A 224 -3.60 3.34 22.43
N VAL A 225 -3.40 3.39 23.75
CA VAL A 225 -4.10 2.53 24.70
C VAL A 225 -5.59 2.88 24.74
N GLU A 226 -5.94 4.17 24.81
CA GLU A 226 -7.34 4.62 24.87
C GLU A 226 -8.09 4.28 23.56
N THR A 227 -7.46 4.49 22.40
CA THR A 227 -8.06 4.09 21.11
C THR A 227 -8.19 2.57 20.96
N THR A 228 -7.31 1.78 21.57
CA THR A 228 -7.48 0.31 21.57
C THR A 228 -8.56 -0.16 22.53
N GLU A 229 -8.77 0.50 23.66
CA GLU A 229 -9.86 0.19 24.58
C GLU A 229 -11.22 0.54 23.97
N GLU A 230 -11.34 1.68 23.30
CA GLU A 230 -12.58 2.11 22.62
C GLU A 230 -12.95 1.14 21.47
N VAL A 231 -11.95 0.67 20.71
CA VAL A 231 -12.16 -0.34 19.65
C VAL A 231 -12.54 -1.70 20.23
N ILE A 232 -12.04 -2.06 21.41
CA ILE A 232 -12.42 -3.30 22.10
C ILE A 232 -13.86 -3.20 22.64
N GLU A 233 -14.27 -2.05 23.18
CA GLU A 233 -15.65 -1.83 23.64
C GLU A 233 -16.67 -1.85 22.49
N ASP A 234 -16.34 -1.25 21.35
CA ASP A 234 -17.20 -1.30 20.15
C ASP A 234 -17.34 -2.73 19.61
N VAL A 235 -16.25 -3.51 19.58
CA VAL A 235 -16.30 -4.91 19.13
C VAL A 235 -17.07 -5.79 20.12
N VAL A 236 -16.98 -5.52 21.42
CA VAL A 236 -17.71 -6.26 22.46
C VAL A 236 -19.21 -5.93 22.42
N SER A 237 -19.60 -4.67 22.12
CA SER A 237 -21.00 -4.29 21.98
C SER A 237 -21.65 -4.90 20.73
N ASP A 238 -20.98 -4.86 19.57
CA ASP A 238 -21.45 -5.49 18.33
C ASP A 238 -21.62 -7.02 18.46
N VAL A 239 -20.77 -7.68 19.25
CA VAL A 239 -20.88 -9.12 19.52
C VAL A 239 -22.03 -9.42 20.49
N SER A 240 -22.31 -8.53 21.46
CA SER A 240 -23.40 -8.70 22.41
C SER A 240 -24.77 -8.51 21.76
N ASP A 241 -24.91 -7.53 20.87
CA ASP A 241 -26.15 -7.28 20.10
C ASP A 241 -26.49 -8.45 19.16
N ASN A 242 -25.46 -9.06 18.55
CA ASN A 242 -25.61 -10.20 17.64
C ASN A 242 -25.95 -11.52 18.37
N VAL A 243 -25.72 -11.59 19.69
CA VAL A 243 -26.12 -12.72 20.55
C VAL A 243 -27.55 -12.56 21.05
N GLU A 244 -28.02 -11.34 21.32
CA GLU A 244 -29.41 -11.08 21.70
C GLU A 244 -30.39 -11.30 20.54
N GLU A 245 -30.05 -10.88 19.31
CA GLU A 245 -30.89 -11.12 18.12
C GLU A 245 -31.09 -12.62 17.83
N LYS A 246 -30.07 -13.46 18.06
CA LYS A 246 -30.20 -14.92 17.89
C LYS A 246 -31.03 -15.62 18.97
N SER A 247 -31.19 -15.01 20.13
CA SER A 247 -31.97 -15.59 21.25
C SER A 247 -33.46 -15.28 21.19
N THR A 248 -33.88 -14.35 20.32
CA THR A 248 -35.28 -13.92 20.16
C THR A 248 -35.97 -14.53 18.93
N GLU A 249 -35.23 -15.28 18.11
CA GLU A 249 -35.75 -15.96 16.90
C GLU A 249 -35.92 -17.49 17.05
N GLU A 250 -35.74 -18.07 18.25
CA GLU A 250 -36.07 -19.49 18.56
C GLU A 250 -37.34 -19.67 19.42
#